data_AF-A0A3B6TBD3-F1
#
_entry.id   AF-A0A3B6TBD3-F1
#
_cell.length_a   1.000
_cell.length_b   1.000
_cell.length_c   1.000
_cell.angle_alpha   90.00
_cell.angle_beta   90.00
_cell.angle_gamma   90.00
#
_symmetry.space_group_name_H-M   'P 1'
#
loop_
_entity.id
_entity.type
_entity.pdbx_description
1 polymer ?
#
loop_
_entity_poly.entity_id
_entity_poly.type
_entity_poly.pdbx_seq_one_letter_code
_entity_poly.pdbx_strand_id
1 'polypeptide(L)'
;MVARARVAGAGTGRVAALLWFQGEADTLRREDALAYAGRMEAFVRDVRRDLALPNLLVIQVGIATAQWQGNKQGKWLDLVRKQQRAVRAPNLKYVDAMGLPLANDITHLTTQAQVRLGKMLADAYIATL
;
A
#
# COMPACT_ATOMS: atom_id res chain seq x y z
N MET A 1 13.62 -1.79 -5.74
CA MET A 1 12.52 -2.78 -5.76
C MET A 1 12.56 -3.66 -7.01
N VAL A 2 12.42 -3.11 -8.23
CA VAL A 2 12.35 -3.88 -9.50
C VAL A 2 13.49 -4.88 -9.67
N ALA A 3 14.76 -4.47 -9.49
CA ALA A 3 15.91 -5.38 -9.64
C ALA A 3 15.81 -6.62 -8.74
N ARG A 4 15.39 -6.46 -7.48
CA ARG A 4 15.20 -7.58 -6.54
C ARG A 4 14.07 -8.51 -6.98
N ALA A 5 12.96 -7.94 -7.48
CA ALA A 5 11.84 -8.73 -7.99
C ALA A 5 12.22 -9.52 -9.26
N ARG A 6 13.03 -8.94 -10.17
CA ARG A 6 13.56 -9.65 -11.34
C ARG A 6 14.43 -10.84 -10.95
N VAL A 7 15.34 -10.65 -9.98
CA VAL A 7 16.18 -11.75 -9.48
C VAL A 7 15.33 -12.86 -8.87
N ALA A 8 14.33 -12.51 -8.04
CA ALA A 8 13.43 -13.51 -7.43
C ALA A 8 12.59 -14.27 -8.47
N GLY A 9 12.14 -13.58 -9.54
CA GLY A 9 11.33 -14.19 -10.61
C GLY A 9 12.14 -14.94 -11.67
N ALA A 10 13.46 -14.80 -11.71
CA ALA A 10 14.34 -15.52 -12.64
C ALA A 10 14.63 -16.96 -12.20
N GLY A 11 14.29 -17.33 -10.97
CA GLY A 11 14.33 -18.71 -10.48
C GLY A 11 13.12 -19.53 -10.95
N THR A 12 12.79 -20.60 -10.21
CA THR A 12 11.58 -21.40 -10.46
C THR A 12 10.30 -20.75 -9.91
N GLY A 13 10.43 -19.64 -9.19
CA GLY A 13 9.32 -18.93 -8.56
C GLY A 13 8.66 -17.89 -9.47
N ARG A 14 7.34 -17.70 -9.30
CA ARG A 14 6.57 -16.64 -9.94
C ARG A 14 6.31 -15.48 -8.97
N VAL A 15 6.45 -14.25 -9.44
CA VAL A 15 5.91 -13.08 -8.71
C VAL A 15 4.39 -13.12 -8.78
N ALA A 16 3.74 -13.48 -7.67
CA ALA A 16 2.30 -13.68 -7.62
C ALA A 16 1.50 -12.38 -7.41
N ALA A 17 2.01 -11.49 -6.56
CA ALA A 17 1.40 -10.20 -6.26
C ALA A 17 2.44 -9.22 -5.71
N LEU A 18 2.11 -7.93 -5.74
CA LEU A 18 2.78 -6.87 -4.99
C LEU A 18 1.88 -6.44 -3.83
N LEU A 19 2.38 -6.55 -2.60
CA LEU A 19 1.73 -5.98 -1.41
C LEU A 19 2.34 -4.59 -1.16
N TRP A 20 1.50 -3.56 -1.07
CA TRP A 20 1.95 -2.18 -0.94
C TRP A 20 1.24 -1.48 0.23
N PHE A 21 2.00 -1.13 1.27
CA PHE A 21 1.49 -0.39 2.42
C PHE A 21 2.37 0.84 2.62
N GLN A 22 1.89 1.99 2.14
CA GLN A 22 2.56 3.28 2.23
C GLN A 22 1.51 4.40 2.10
N GLY A 23 1.78 5.53 2.73
CA GLY A 23 1.09 6.80 2.48
C GLY A 23 1.19 7.79 3.64
N GLU A 24 1.73 7.36 4.78
CA GLU A 24 1.86 8.14 6.01
C GLU A 24 2.62 9.45 5.76
N ALA A 25 3.72 9.40 5.00
CA ALA A 25 4.51 10.58 4.67
C ALA A 25 3.79 11.55 3.71
N ASP A 26 2.92 11.06 2.82
CA ASP A 26 2.13 11.90 1.92
C ASP A 26 1.04 12.70 2.66
N THR A 27 0.82 12.41 3.95
CA THR A 27 -0.09 13.20 4.81
C THR A 27 0.52 14.48 5.34
N LEU A 28 1.82 14.73 5.10
CA LEU A 28 2.53 15.92 5.59
C LEU A 28 2.13 17.19 4.82
N ARG A 29 1.92 17.09 3.51
CA ARG A 29 1.58 18.21 2.64
C ARG A 29 0.31 17.94 1.86
N ARG A 30 -0.55 18.96 1.74
CA ARG A 30 -1.82 18.83 1.01
C ARG A 30 -1.60 18.46 -0.46
N GLU A 31 -0.57 19.00 -1.08
CA GLU A 31 -0.17 18.71 -2.46
C GLU A 31 0.22 17.25 -2.67
N ASP A 32 0.90 16.64 -1.69
CA ASP A 32 1.22 15.21 -1.73
C ASP A 32 -0.03 14.36 -1.61
N ALA A 33 -0.88 14.69 -0.63
CA ALA A 33 -2.14 14.01 -0.45
C ALA A 33 -3.01 14.08 -1.72
N LEU A 34 -3.16 15.25 -2.35
CA LEU A 34 -3.94 15.43 -3.57
C LEU A 34 -3.36 14.68 -4.78
N ALA A 35 -2.03 14.55 -4.85
CA ALA A 35 -1.36 13.88 -5.97
C ALA A 35 -1.25 12.36 -5.80
N TYR A 36 -1.57 11.82 -4.61
CA TYR A 36 -1.34 10.42 -4.27
C TYR A 36 -1.93 9.44 -5.29
N ALA A 37 -3.20 9.59 -5.68
CA ALA A 37 -3.85 8.63 -6.58
C ALA A 37 -3.12 8.53 -7.93
N GLY A 38 -2.84 9.68 -8.57
CA GLY A 38 -2.13 9.71 -9.84
C GLY A 38 -0.70 9.16 -9.75
N ARG A 39 0.01 9.43 -8.64
CA ARG A 39 1.34 8.85 -8.40
C ARG A 39 1.28 7.33 -8.19
N MET A 40 0.28 6.84 -7.47
CA MET A 40 0.10 5.41 -7.22
C MET A 40 -0.28 4.66 -8.50
N GLU A 41 -1.15 5.23 -9.34
CA GLU A 41 -1.47 4.69 -10.67
C GLU A 41 -0.24 4.64 -11.57
N ALA A 42 0.56 5.72 -11.58
CA ALA A 42 1.82 5.76 -12.30
C ALA A 42 2.81 4.71 -11.81
N PHE A 43 2.97 4.58 -10.49
CA PHE A 43 3.80 3.56 -9.86
C PHE A 43 3.38 2.15 -10.27
N VAL A 44 2.09 1.81 -10.19
CA VAL A 44 1.59 0.48 -10.59
C VAL A 44 1.89 0.20 -12.07
N ARG A 45 1.62 1.16 -12.95
CA ARG A 45 1.94 1.03 -14.39
C ARG A 45 3.43 0.80 -14.61
N ASP A 46 4.28 1.58 -13.94
CA ASP A 46 5.73 1.53 -14.13
C ASP A 46 6.31 0.21 -13.61
N VAL A 47 5.85 -0.28 -12.46
CA VAL A 47 6.25 -1.60 -11.92
C VAL A 47 5.87 -2.73 -12.86
N ARG A 48 4.64 -2.71 -13.39
CA ARG A 48 4.17 -3.73 -14.34
C ARG A 48 4.98 -3.74 -15.62
N ARG A 49 5.25 -2.56 -16.19
CA ARG A 49 6.12 -2.40 -17.37
C ARG A 49 7.51 -2.94 -17.09
N ASP A 50 8.13 -2.50 -16.00
CA ASP A 50 9.53 -2.83 -15.71
C ASP A 50 9.73 -4.31 -15.32
N LEU A 51 8.69 -4.98 -14.84
CA LEU A 51 8.71 -6.43 -14.59
C LEU A 51 8.18 -7.25 -15.78
N ALA A 52 7.69 -6.63 -16.85
CA ALA A 52 6.97 -7.28 -17.93
C ALA A 52 5.78 -8.15 -17.44
N LEU A 53 5.08 -7.69 -16.41
CA LEU A 53 3.92 -8.36 -15.80
C LEU A 53 2.68 -7.45 -15.90
N PRO A 54 2.04 -7.33 -17.08
CA PRO A 54 0.95 -6.36 -17.29
C PRO A 54 -0.27 -6.59 -16.39
N ASN A 55 -0.47 -7.83 -15.94
CA ASN A 55 -1.57 -8.24 -15.06
C ASN A 55 -1.12 -8.52 -13.63
N LEU A 56 0.06 -8.08 -13.18
CA LEU A 56 0.52 -8.29 -11.80
C LEU A 56 -0.53 -7.77 -10.82
N LEU A 57 -1.01 -8.63 -9.93
CA LEU A 57 -1.92 -8.24 -8.85
C LEU A 57 -1.21 -7.26 -7.91
N VAL A 58 -1.85 -6.13 -7.63
CA VAL A 58 -1.39 -5.18 -6.61
C VAL A 58 -2.43 -5.11 -5.50
N ILE A 59 -2.02 -5.36 -4.26
CA ILE A 59 -2.86 -5.21 -3.08
C ILE A 59 -2.31 -4.03 -2.29
N GLN A 60 -2.99 -2.89 -2.39
CA GLN A 60 -2.62 -1.69 -1.63
C GLN A 60 -3.34 -1.67 -0.28
N VAL A 61 -2.68 -1.12 0.72
CA VAL A 61 -3.22 -0.94 2.08
C VAL A 61 -3.54 0.52 2.32
N GLY A 62 -4.78 0.79 2.71
CA GLY A 62 -5.21 2.07 3.22
C GLY A 62 -4.57 2.35 4.58
N ILE A 63 -3.86 3.47 4.71
CA ILE A 63 -3.09 3.77 5.92
C ILE A 63 -3.98 3.90 7.16
N ALA A 64 -3.47 3.44 8.32
CA ALA A 64 -4.19 3.44 9.58
C ALA A 64 -4.00 4.73 10.40
N THR A 65 -2.86 5.39 10.21
CA THR A 65 -2.46 6.59 10.95
C THR A 65 -1.63 7.50 10.07
N ALA A 66 -1.43 8.72 10.56
CA ALA A 66 -0.65 9.79 9.95
C ALA A 66 0.12 10.58 11.02
N GLN A 67 0.08 10.09 12.26
CA GLN A 67 0.74 10.73 13.39
C GLN A 67 2.14 10.15 13.52
N TRP A 68 3.11 11.00 13.78
CA TRP A 68 4.47 10.61 14.17
C TRP A 68 5.08 11.65 15.09
N GLN A 69 6.25 11.38 15.67
CA GLN A 69 6.97 12.35 16.49
C GLN A 69 7.33 13.60 15.65
N GLY A 70 6.55 14.67 15.82
CA GLY A 70 6.67 15.92 15.07
C GLY A 70 5.40 16.35 14.32
N ASN A 71 4.41 15.46 14.16
CA ASN A 71 3.12 15.77 13.54
C ASN A 71 1.99 15.07 14.31
N LYS A 72 1.35 15.78 15.23
CA LYS A 72 0.26 15.25 16.06
C LYS A 72 -1.08 15.19 15.33
N GLN A 73 -1.23 15.85 14.18
CA GLN A 73 -2.53 16.00 13.54
C GLN A 73 -2.72 15.09 12.33
N GLY A 74 -1.64 14.68 11.63
CA GLY A 74 -1.79 13.86 10.44
C GLY A 74 -2.81 14.48 9.47
N LYS A 75 -2.71 15.81 9.26
CA LYS A 75 -3.81 16.69 8.81
C LYS A 75 -4.53 16.22 7.54
N TRP A 76 -3.84 15.44 6.70
CA TRP A 76 -4.37 14.97 5.43
C TRP A 76 -4.59 13.45 5.38
N LEU A 77 -4.66 12.76 6.52
CA LEU A 77 -4.95 11.31 6.61
C LEU A 77 -6.20 10.93 5.81
N ASP A 78 -7.32 11.61 6.06
CA ASP A 78 -8.57 11.33 5.36
C ASP A 78 -8.47 11.59 3.87
N LEU A 79 -7.69 12.60 3.48
CA LEU A 79 -7.47 12.93 2.08
C LEU A 79 -6.60 11.87 1.39
N VAL A 80 -5.49 11.44 1.98
CA VAL A 80 -4.66 10.35 1.45
C VAL A 80 -5.49 9.07 1.34
N ARG A 81 -6.26 8.70 2.36
CA ARG A 81 -7.13 7.52 2.33
C ARG A 81 -8.20 7.61 1.25
N LYS A 82 -8.82 8.78 1.07
CA LYS A 82 -9.74 9.04 -0.04
C LYS A 82 -9.06 8.82 -1.39
N GLN A 83 -7.81 9.26 -1.52
CA GLN A 83 -7.02 9.11 -2.75
C GLN A 83 -6.58 7.67 -2.98
N GLN A 84 -6.19 6.93 -1.94
CA GLN A 84 -5.91 5.48 -2.01
C GLN A 84 -7.12 4.71 -2.54
N ARG A 85 -8.33 5.01 -2.06
CA ARG A 85 -9.58 4.40 -2.58
C ARG A 85 -9.92 4.85 -4.01
N ALA A 86 -9.46 6.02 -4.42
CA ALA A 86 -9.73 6.58 -5.74
C ALA A 86 -8.78 6.05 -6.83
N VAL A 87 -7.68 5.37 -6.47
CA VAL A 87 -6.73 4.75 -7.41
C VAL A 87 -7.46 3.82 -8.37
N ARG A 88 -7.31 4.07 -9.68
CA ARG A 88 -7.86 3.24 -10.75
C ARG A 88 -6.74 2.56 -11.51
N ALA A 89 -6.53 1.28 -11.22
CA ALA A 89 -5.66 0.41 -12.00
C ALA A 89 -6.30 -0.97 -12.17
N PRO A 90 -6.15 -1.63 -13.33
CA PRO A 90 -6.59 -3.03 -13.50
C PRO A 90 -5.93 -3.92 -12.45
N ASN A 91 -6.57 -5.03 -12.07
CA ASN A 91 -6.03 -6.01 -11.11
C ASN A 91 -5.39 -5.39 -9.85
N LEU A 92 -6.08 -4.40 -9.26
CA LEU A 92 -5.70 -3.78 -8.00
C LEU A 92 -6.79 -4.04 -6.95
N LYS A 93 -6.37 -4.40 -5.74
CA LYS A 93 -7.23 -4.59 -4.56
C LYS A 93 -6.84 -3.59 -3.48
N TYR A 94 -7.79 -3.22 -2.64
CA TYR A 94 -7.60 -2.33 -1.49
C TYR A 94 -7.96 -3.07 -0.20
N VAL A 95 -7.05 -3.05 0.77
CA VAL A 95 -7.24 -3.56 2.13
C VAL A 95 -7.19 -2.38 3.10
N ASP A 96 -8.13 -2.28 4.04
CA ASP A 96 -8.21 -1.14 4.96
C ASP A 96 -7.54 -1.46 6.30
N ALA A 97 -6.44 -0.78 6.65
CA ALA A 97 -5.81 -0.96 7.97
C ALA A 97 -6.39 -0.03 9.05
N MET A 98 -7.35 0.84 8.72
CA MET A 98 -7.96 1.74 9.70
C MET A 98 -8.61 0.98 10.86
N GLY A 99 -8.36 1.44 12.08
CA GLY A 99 -8.85 0.80 13.31
C GLY A 99 -7.96 -0.34 13.83
N LEU A 100 -6.91 -0.73 13.10
CA LEU A 100 -5.92 -1.67 13.64
C LEU A 100 -5.11 -1.05 14.79
N PRO A 101 -4.81 -1.80 15.87
CA PRO A 101 -4.10 -1.27 17.04
C PRO A 101 -2.71 -0.71 16.71
N LEU A 102 -2.45 0.52 17.17
CA LEU A 102 -1.17 1.20 17.06
C LEU A 102 -0.24 0.89 18.24
N ALA A 103 1.05 0.90 17.99
CA ALA A 103 2.09 0.84 19.00
C ALA A 103 2.17 2.17 19.78
N ASN A 104 2.98 2.18 20.84
CA ASN A 104 3.13 3.32 21.73
C ASN A 104 3.73 4.57 21.05
N ASP A 105 4.31 4.42 19.85
CA ASP A 105 4.83 5.51 19.04
C ASP A 105 3.77 6.19 18.16
N ILE A 106 2.49 5.82 18.31
CA ILE A 106 1.30 6.37 17.64
C ILE A 106 1.32 6.32 16.10
N THR A 107 2.35 5.69 15.53
CA THR A 107 2.65 5.69 14.08
C THR A 107 2.58 4.28 13.53
N HIS A 108 3.12 3.31 14.23
CA HIS A 108 3.25 1.95 13.72
C HIS A 108 2.14 1.05 14.24
N LEU A 109 1.78 0.05 13.45
CA LEU A 109 0.90 -1.02 13.92
C LEU A 109 1.62 -1.87 14.97
N THR A 110 0.91 -2.33 15.99
CA THR A 110 1.41 -3.38 16.90
C THR A 110 1.73 -4.68 16.16
N THR A 111 2.57 -5.55 16.73
CA THR A 111 2.82 -6.89 16.17
C THR A 111 1.53 -7.67 15.92
N GLN A 112 0.57 -7.64 16.85
CA GLN A 112 -0.71 -8.33 16.65
C GLN A 112 -1.55 -7.71 15.53
N ALA A 113 -1.50 -6.38 15.36
CA ALA A 113 -2.13 -5.69 14.24
C ALA A 113 -1.49 -6.09 12.90
N GLN A 114 -0.16 -6.22 12.84
CA GLN A 114 0.55 -6.71 11.65
C GLN A 114 0.12 -8.15 11.28
N VAL A 115 -0.04 -9.04 12.27
CA VAL A 115 -0.56 -10.40 12.03
C VAL A 115 -1.98 -10.36 11.46
N ARG A 116 -2.85 -9.49 11.98
CA ARG A 116 -4.21 -9.30 11.46
C ARG A 116 -4.20 -8.77 10.03
N LEU A 117 -3.39 -7.73 9.76
CA LEU A 117 -3.24 -7.18 8.41
C LEU A 117 -2.71 -8.23 7.42
N GLY A 118 -1.76 -9.07 7.85
CA GLY A 118 -1.25 -10.17 7.03
C GLY A 118 -2.34 -11.15 6.61
N LYS A 119 -3.28 -11.48 7.51
CA LYS A 119 -4.46 -12.30 7.17
C LYS A 119 -5.38 -11.59 6.17
N MET A 120 -5.67 -10.31 6.38
CA MET A 120 -6.50 -9.51 5.47
C MET A 120 -5.88 -9.42 4.06
N LEU A 121 -4.56 -9.29 3.96
CA LEU A 121 -3.82 -9.31 2.69
C LEU A 121 -3.88 -10.69 2.03
N ALA A 122 -3.76 -11.77 2.80
CA ALA A 122 -3.89 -13.14 2.30
C ALA A 122 -5.32 -13.41 1.78
N ASP A 123 -6.35 -13.01 2.53
CA ASP A 123 -7.75 -13.14 2.12
C ASP A 123 -8.02 -12.38 0.80
N ALA A 124 -7.50 -11.16 0.69
CA ALA A 124 -7.61 -10.35 -0.53
C ALA A 124 -6.90 -10.98 -1.73
N TYR A 125 -5.78 -11.68 -1.50
CA TYR A 125 -5.08 -12.45 -2.53
C TYR A 125 -5.88 -13.69 -2.93
N ILE A 126 -6.33 -14.49 -1.96
CA ILE A 126 -7.06 -15.75 -2.19
C ILE A 126 -8.37 -15.49 -2.95
N ALA A 127 -9.06 -14.38 -2.68
CA ALA A 127 -10.27 -13.97 -3.41
C ALA A 127 -10.04 -13.61 -4.88
N THR A 128 -8.81 -13.70 -5.40
CA THR A 128 -8.46 -13.52 -6.82
C THR A 128 -8.05 -14.80 -7.54
N LEU A 129 -7.91 -15.90 -6.79
CA LEU A 129 -7.68 -17.24 -7.34
C LEU A 129 -8.97 -17.79 -7.94
#